data_AF-A0A6I2RFN3-F1
#
_entry.id   AF-A0A6I2RFN3-F1
#
_cell.length_a   1.000
_cell.length_b   1.000
_cell.length_c   1.000
_cell.angle_alpha   90.00
_cell.angle_beta   90.00
_cell.angle_gamma   90.00
#
_symmetry.space_group_name_H-M   'P 1'
#
loop_
_entity.id
_entity.type
_entity.pdbx_description
1 polymer ?
#
loop_
_entity_poly.entity_id
_entity_poly.type
_entity_poly.pdbx_seq_one_letter_code
_entity_poly.pdbx_strand_id
1 'polypeptide(L)' 'MCNLSQGIRQKAYAEGYAESYAEGRFEVRLESIRALIETVGASSGQAMDLLKIKEQDRPEIWEALASSGC' A
#
# COMPACT_ATOMS: atom_id res chain seq x y z
N MET A 1 3.46 15.24 38.62
CA MET A 1 4.13 15.46 37.32
C MET A 1 4.23 14.14 36.58
N CYS A 2 3.18 13.78 35.87
CA CYS A 2 3.15 12.69 34.91
C CYS A 2 2.26 13.21 33.77
N ASN A 3 2.75 13.17 32.54
CA ASN A 3 1.95 13.09 31.31
C ASN A 3 2.76 13.31 30.03
N LEU A 4 4.00 13.84 30.10
CA LEU A 4 4.77 14.06 28.87
C LEU A 4 5.26 12.74 28.25
N SER A 5 5.82 11.82 29.06
CA SER A 5 6.30 10.52 28.57
C SER A 5 5.17 9.60 28.11
N GLN A 6 4.02 9.61 28.79
CA GLN A 6 2.83 8.87 28.37
C GLN A 6 2.24 9.44 27.07
N GLY A 7 2.17 10.76 26.92
CA GLY A 7 1.72 11.41 25.69
C GLY A 7 2.62 11.10 24.49
N ILE A 8 3.95 11.14 24.67
CA ILE A 8 4.91 10.77 23.62
C ILE A 8 4.74 9.30 23.21
N ARG A 9 4.58 8.39 24.17
CA ARG A 9 4.43 6.96 23.89
C ARG A 9 3.12 6.66 23.16
N GLN A 10 2.00 7.29 23.54
CA GLN A 10 0.72 7.14 22.84
C GLN A 10 0.79 7.66 21.40
N LYS A 11 1.45 8.81 21.20
CA LYS A 11 1.67 9.35 19.86
C LYS A 11 2.49 8.40 18.99
N ALA A 12 3.59 7.86 19.51
CA ALA A 12 4.42 6.90 18.79
C ALA A 12 3.66 5.61 18.41
N TYR A 13 2.80 5.09 19.30
CA TYR A 13 1.96 3.94 18.97
C TYR A 13 0.92 4.25 17.89
N ALA A 14 0.29 5.43 17.95
CA ALA A 14 -0.69 5.84 16.95
C ALA A 14 -0.04 6.03 15.57
N GLU A 15 1.14 6.64 15.52
CA GLU A 15 1.93 6.81 14.29
C GLU A 15 2.35 5.46 13.71
N GLY A 16 2.92 4.57 14.52
CA GLY A 16 3.32 3.22 14.05
C GLY A 16 2.15 2.36 13.61
N TYR A 17 0.99 2.48 14.26
CA TYR A 17 -0.23 1.79 13.82
C TYR A 17 -0.75 2.34 12.48
N ALA A 18 -0.73 3.65 12.28
CA ALA A 18 -1.15 4.26 11.02
C ALA A 18 -0.22 3.88 9.85
N GLU A 19 1.09 3.86 10.09
CA GLU A 19 2.10 3.46 9.11
C GLU A 19 1.94 1.99 8.70
N SER A 20 1.88 1.08 9.68
CA SER A 20 1.67 -0.35 9.40
C SER A 20 0.33 -0.64 8.72
N TYR A 21 -0.73 0.10 9.06
CA TYR A 21 -2.01 -0.02 8.37
C TYR A 21 -1.94 0.47 6.92
N ALA A 22 -1.19 1.55 6.65
CA ALA A 22 -0.99 2.06 5.30
C ALA A 22 -0.18 1.07 4.45
N GLU A 23 0.91 0.52 5.00
CA GLU A 23 1.75 -0.48 4.33
C GLU A 23 0.96 -1.75 3.98
N GLY A 24 0.20 -2.31 4.93
CA GLY A 24 -0.62 -3.49 4.64
C GLY A 24 -1.72 -3.24 3.59
N ARG A 25 -2.24 -2.01 3.52
CA ARG A 25 -3.21 -1.62 2.48
C ARG A 25 -2.56 -1.51 1.10
N PHE A 26 -1.29 -1.11 1.05
CA PHE A 26 -0.50 -1.06 -0.18
C PHE A 26 -0.15 -2.47 -0.68
N GLU A 27 0.31 -3.36 0.20
CA GLU A 27 0.62 -4.76 -0.14
C GLU A 27 -0.58 -5.51 -0.71
N VAL A 28 -1.74 -5.46 -0.04
CA VAL A 28 -2.98 -6.10 -0.52
C VAL A 28 -3.39 -5.57 -1.89
N ARG A 29 -3.17 -4.28 -2.16
CA ARG A 29 -3.46 -3.67 -3.45
C ARG A 29 -2.52 -4.22 -4.53
N LEU A 30 -1.23 -4.37 -4.24
CA LEU A 30 -0.27 -4.99 -5.17
C LEU A 30 -0.59 -6.45 -5.47
N GLU A 31 -0.92 -7.24 -4.45
CA GLU A 31 -1.33 -8.64 -4.64
C GLU A 31 -2.59 -8.76 -5.50
N SER A 32 -3.57 -7.87 -5.29
CA SER A 32 -4.78 -7.83 -6.11
C SER A 32 -4.46 -7.54 -7.58
N ILE A 33 -3.50 -6.64 -7.86
CA ILE A 33 -3.06 -6.35 -9.22
C ILE A 33 -2.37 -7.57 -9.84
N ARG A 34 -1.45 -8.20 -9.11
CA ARG A 34 -0.75 -9.41 -9.57
C ARG A 34 -1.74 -10.54 -9.87
N ALA A 35 -2.71 -10.76 -8.98
CA ALA A 35 -3.76 -11.75 -9.20
C ALA A 35 -4.57 -11.48 -10.47
N LEU A 36 -4.90 -10.22 -10.78
CA LEU A 36 -5.61 -9.87 -12.02
C LEU A 36 -4.76 -10.11 -13.27
N ILE A 37 -3.45 -9.84 -13.19
CA ILE A 37 -2.50 -10.12 -14.27
C ILE A 37 -2.43 -11.63 -14.51
N GLU A 38 -2.27 -12.43 -13.46
CA GLU A 38 -2.10 -13.88 -13.55
C GLU A 38 -3.38 -14.62 -13.96
N THR A 39 -4.53 -14.25 -13.39
CA THR A 39 -5.78 -15.02 -13.55
C THR A 39 -6.57 -14.61 -14.78
N VAL A 40 -6.53 -13.32 -15.15
CA VAL A 40 -7.35 -12.76 -16.23
C VAL A 40 -6.50 -12.30 -17.41
N GLY A 41 -5.17 -12.35 -17.30
CA GLY A 41 -4.24 -11.90 -18.35
C GLY A 41 -4.27 -10.39 -18.57
N ALA A 42 -4.74 -9.62 -17.59
CA ALA A 42 -4.76 -8.16 -17.70
C ALA A 42 -3.34 -7.61 -17.73
N SER A 43 -3.09 -6.54 -18.50
CA SER A 43 -1.90 -5.73 -18.27
C SER A 43 -1.98 -5.03 -16.91
N SER A 44 -0.85 -4.67 -16.32
CA SER A 44 -0.81 -3.95 -15.05
C SER A 44 -1.66 -2.66 -15.06
N GLY A 45 -1.69 -1.93 -16.20
CA GLY A 45 -2.55 -0.74 -16.35
C GLY A 45 -4.04 -1.08 -16.33
N GLN A 46 -4.44 -2.12 -17.07
CA GLN A 46 -5.83 -2.60 -17.05
C GLN A 46 -6.25 -3.13 -15.67
N ALA A 47 -5.36 -3.82 -14.95
CA ALA A 47 -5.61 -4.26 -13.59
C ALA A 47 -5.83 -3.06 -12.64
N MET A 48 -5.05 -1.98 -12.80
CA MET A 48 -5.26 -0.74 -12.03
C MET A 48 -6.59 -0.06 -12.36
N ASP A 49 -7.01 -0.07 -13.64
CA ASP A 49 -8.32 0.44 -14.04
C ASP A 49 -9.47 -0.38 -13.44
N LEU A 50 -9.37 -1.72 -13.46
CA LEU A 50 -10.36 -2.63 -12.86
C LEU A 50 -10.51 -2.42 -11.35
N LEU A 51 -9.40 -2.17 -10.65
CA LEU A 51 -9.38 -1.85 -9.22
C LEU A 51 -9.71 -0.38 -8.92
N LYS A 52 -9.99 0.43 -9.95
CA LYS A 52 -10.31 1.87 -9.84
C LYS A 52 -9.23 2.65 -9.09
N ILE A 53 -7.97 2.32 -9.33
CA ILE A 53 -6.83 3.01 -8.74
C ILE A 53 -6.71 4.39 -9.39
N LYS A 54 -6.66 5.42 -8.55
CA LYS A 54 -6.53 6.82 -8.97
C LYS A 54 -5.17 7.04 -9.63
N GLU A 55 -5.13 7.87 -10.66
CA GLU A 55 -3.90 8.15 -11.44
C GLU A 55 -2.72 8.58 -10.56
N GLN A 56 -3.01 9.39 -9.55
CA GLN A 56 -2.02 9.88 -8.57
C GLN A 56 -1.32 8.77 -7.76
N ASP A 57 -1.97 7.62 -7.55
CA ASP A 57 -1.44 6.49 -6.77
C ASP A 57 -0.70 5.49 -7.67
N ARG A 58 -0.80 5.62 -9.00
CA ARG A 58 -0.23 4.65 -9.96
C ARG A 58 1.30 4.63 -10.01
N PRO A 59 2.03 5.77 -9.94
CA PRO A 59 3.48 5.76 -10.04
C PRO A 59 4.16 4.85 -9.01
N GLU A 60 3.73 4.92 -7.75
CA GLU A 60 4.25 4.09 -6.64
C GLU A 60 3.99 2.59 -6.90
N ILE A 61 2.81 2.27 -7.41
CA ILE A 61 2.43 0.89 -7.73
C ILE A 61 3.24 0.36 -8.91
N TRP A 62 3.49 1.18 -9.94
CA TRP A 62 4.34 0.81 -11.07
C TRP A 62 5.77 0.52 -10.62
N GLU A 63 6.34 1.37 -9.79
CA GLU A 63 7.68 1.19 -9.22
C GLU A 63 7.78 -0.10 -8.39
N ALA A 64 6.77 -0.37 -7.56
CA ALA A 64 6.73 -1.58 -6.75
C ALA A 64 6.55 -2.86 -7.58
N LEU A 65 5.78 -2.81 -8.67
CA LEU A 65 5.66 -3.93 -9.61
C LEU A 65 6.98 -4.20 -10.34
N ALA A 66 7.69 -3.15 -10.76
CA ALA A 66 8.99 -3.25 -11.43
C ALA A 66 10.09 -3.79 -10.50
N SER A 67 10.09 -3.36 -9.23
CA SER A 67 11.06 -3.78 -8.21
C SER A 67 10.91 -5.24 -7.77
N SER A 68 9.75 -5.86 -8.04
CA SER A 68 9.47 -7.26 -7.72
C SER A 68 9.79 -8.27 -8.84
N GLY A 69 10.38 -7.80 -9.94
CA GLY A 69 10.63 -8.59 -11.16
C GLY A 69 12.10 -8.96 -11.44
N CYS A 70 12.99 -8.99 -10.43
CA CYS A 70 14.36 -9.50 -10.55
C CYS A 70 14.51 -10.90 -9.95
#